data_AF-A0A535KEH7-F1
#
_entry.id   AF-A0A535KEH7-F1
#
_cell.length_a   1.000
_cell.length_b   1.000
_cell.length_c   1.000
_cell.angle_alpha   90.00
_cell.angle_beta   90.00
_cell.angle_gamma   90.00
#
_symmetry.space_group_name_H-M   'P 1'
#
loop_
_entity.id
_entity.type
_entity.pdbx_description
1 polymer ?
#
loop_
_entity_poly.entity_id
_entity_poly.type
_entity_poly.pdbx_seq_one_letter_code
_entity_poly.pdbx_strand_id
1 'polypeptide(L)'
;MATTLTLAAGRIPPHDLDAEISVIGSILLDPLSIAKVLQFLHPEDFYRENNGQIYRASLDLFAAGEPIDNVTLASQLQTMGLLDRVGGRAQLASMQSVVPTAANIEYYGRIVKEKAYKRRLISAGGNIAGYGYDDSIEAEDAINQAQSLVFGVADDRDQRELARLYDLLGPAMERISLQMESGQGIVGIPSGFHDLDRMTSGFKDSDLIIIAGRPAMGKCARSNTLIDDPATGERMTIEQAVHRQILQIHGFTSDGRIKPSDVHAWVDSGIKPCFKVTTRSGRSVEVTGHHPFLTVRGWQPLHDVIAGDRIAVPRV
;
A
#
# COMPACT_ATOMS: atom_id res chain seq x y z
N MET A 1 23.41 30.06 16.94
CA MET A 1 22.06 30.66 17.04
C MET A 1 21.33 30.25 15.77
N ALA A 2 20.27 29.46 15.87
CA ALA A 2 19.54 28.98 14.70
C ALA A 2 18.80 30.16 14.05
N THR A 3 19.17 30.50 12.82
CA THR A 3 18.58 31.61 12.07
C THR A 3 17.27 31.11 11.48
N THR A 4 16.18 31.24 12.23
CA THR A 4 14.82 30.95 11.75
C THR A 4 14.47 31.97 10.67
N LEU A 5 14.46 31.55 9.40
CA LEU A 5 13.97 32.37 8.29
C LEU A 5 12.51 32.76 8.56
N THR A 6 12.27 34.06 8.68
CA THR A 6 10.93 34.64 8.69
C THR A 6 10.23 34.32 7.37
N LEU A 7 9.31 33.36 7.41
CA LEU A 7 8.26 33.14 6.40
C LEU A 7 7.72 34.50 5.93
N ALA A 8 7.65 34.69 4.61
CA ALA A 8 7.18 35.90 3.93
C ALA A 8 6.19 36.70 4.79
N ALA A 9 6.67 37.79 5.39
CA ALA A 9 5.95 38.58 6.38
C ALA A 9 4.59 39.01 5.83
N GLY A 10 3.50 38.45 6.39
CA GLY A 10 2.12 38.87 6.11
C GLY A 10 1.16 37.79 5.61
N ARG A 11 1.61 36.57 5.30
CA ARG A 11 0.68 35.48 4.92
C ARG A 11 0.36 34.60 6.12
N ILE A 12 -0.92 34.57 6.51
CA ILE A 12 -1.42 33.69 7.57
C ILE A 12 -1.38 32.25 7.03
N PRO A 13 -0.81 31.28 7.78
CA PRO A 13 -0.80 29.88 7.36
C PRO A 13 -2.23 29.37 7.06
N PRO A 14 -2.41 28.48 6.07
CA PRO A 14 -3.72 27.93 5.75
C PRO A 14 -4.39 27.26 6.95
N HIS A 15 -5.61 27.69 7.25
CA HIS A 15 -6.41 27.20 8.37
C HIS A 15 -7.90 27.31 8.05
N ASP A 16 -8.72 26.63 8.85
CA ASP A 16 -10.18 26.72 8.81
C ASP A 16 -10.71 26.45 10.22
N LEU A 17 -10.96 27.52 10.98
CA LEU A 17 -11.34 27.40 12.39
C LEU A 17 -12.75 26.84 12.57
N ASP A 18 -13.64 27.12 11.61
CA ASP A 18 -15.00 26.63 11.63
C ASP A 18 -15.02 25.12 11.39
N ALA A 19 -14.19 24.61 10.47
CA ALA A 19 -14.01 23.18 10.29
C ALA A 19 -13.42 22.50 11.53
N GLU A 20 -12.41 23.10 12.18
CA GLU A 20 -11.82 22.54 13.41
C GLU A 20 -12.84 22.46 14.56
N ILE A 21 -13.58 23.55 14.79
CA ILE A 21 -14.66 23.58 15.78
C ILE A 21 -15.74 22.57 15.41
N SER A 22 -16.04 22.41 14.12
CA SER A 22 -17.05 21.47 13.65
C SER A 22 -16.66 20.00 13.85
N VAL A 23 -15.37 19.66 13.76
CA VAL A 23 -14.88 18.31 14.11
C VAL A 23 -15.12 18.04 15.61
N ILE A 24 -14.69 18.95 16.49
CA ILE A 24 -14.85 18.80 17.93
C ILE A 24 -16.34 18.77 18.32
N GLY A 25 -17.14 19.68 17.74
CA GLY A 25 -18.58 19.74 17.96
C GLY A 25 -19.30 18.47 17.51
N SER A 26 -18.88 17.87 16.40
CA SER A 26 -19.42 16.59 15.94
C SER A 26 -19.14 15.46 16.92
N ILE A 27 -17.94 15.41 17.50
CA ILE A 27 -17.55 14.40 18.51
C ILE A 27 -18.35 14.58 19.80
N LEU A 28 -18.55 15.82 20.25
CA LEU A 28 -19.37 16.11 21.43
C LEU A 28 -20.87 15.82 21.22
N LEU A 29 -21.35 15.88 19.97
CA LEU A 29 -22.73 15.56 19.62
C LEU A 29 -22.96 14.05 19.46
N ASP A 30 -22.05 13.36 18.80
CA ASP A 30 -22.04 11.90 18.63
C ASP A 30 -20.61 11.36 18.86
N PRO A 31 -20.32 10.79 20.04
CA PRO A 31 -18.99 10.30 20.39
C PRO A 31 -18.43 9.24 19.44
N LEU A 32 -19.30 8.41 18.85
CA LEU A 32 -18.88 7.35 17.93
C LEU A 32 -18.39 7.91 16.59
N SER A 33 -18.73 9.15 16.26
CA SER A 33 -18.30 9.81 15.02
C SER A 33 -16.77 9.99 14.94
N ILE A 34 -16.06 10.00 16.07
CA ILE A 34 -14.59 10.08 16.13
C ILE A 34 -13.93 8.93 15.36
N ALA A 35 -14.56 7.75 15.33
CA ALA A 35 -14.07 6.58 14.61
C ALA A 35 -13.91 6.81 13.11
N LYS A 36 -14.69 7.73 12.53
CA LYS A 36 -14.66 8.05 11.10
C LYS A 36 -13.44 8.90 10.71
N VAL A 37 -12.87 9.64 11.65
CA VAL A 37 -11.76 10.57 11.40
C VAL A 37 -10.43 10.14 12.02
N LEU A 38 -10.45 9.27 13.04
CA LEU A 38 -9.23 8.85 13.75
C LEU A 38 -8.17 8.26 12.82
N GLN A 39 -8.58 7.64 11.70
CA GLN A 39 -7.68 6.98 10.76
C GLN A 39 -6.79 7.94 9.98
N PHE A 40 -7.16 9.23 9.88
CA PHE A 40 -6.44 10.17 9.03
C PHE A 40 -6.18 11.54 9.67
N LEU A 41 -6.92 11.91 10.71
CA LEU A 41 -6.80 13.21 11.37
C LEU A 41 -6.02 13.07 12.69
N HIS A 42 -5.03 13.91 12.90
CA HIS A 42 -4.20 13.88 14.11
C HIS A 42 -4.27 15.22 14.87
N PRO A 43 -4.01 15.24 16.19
CA PRO A 43 -4.01 16.48 16.97
C PRO A 43 -3.15 17.60 16.38
N GLU A 44 -2.03 17.26 15.75
CA GLU A 44 -1.08 18.19 15.13
C GLU A 44 -1.61 18.80 13.82
N ASP A 45 -2.67 18.21 13.23
CA ASP A 45 -3.30 18.74 12.03
C ASP A 45 -4.21 19.95 12.32
N PHE A 46 -4.50 20.26 13.59
CA PHE A 46 -5.23 21.47 13.97
C PHE A 46 -4.31 22.69 13.91
N TYR A 47 -4.80 23.81 13.40
CA TYR A 47 -4.06 25.07 13.39
C TYR A 47 -4.03 25.70 14.79
N ARG A 48 -5.17 25.66 15.51
CA ARG A 48 -5.19 26.08 16.91
C ARG A 48 -4.74 24.92 17.79
N GLU A 49 -3.63 25.10 18.48
CA GLU A 49 -3.12 24.12 19.43
C GLU A 49 -4.17 23.72 20.47
N ASN A 50 -4.95 24.68 20.99
CA ASN A 50 -6.05 24.42 21.91
C ASN A 50 -7.07 23.42 21.35
N ASN A 51 -7.43 23.52 20.07
CA ASN A 51 -8.35 22.59 19.42
C ASN A 51 -7.71 21.20 19.27
N GLY A 52 -6.43 21.16 18.90
CA GLY A 52 -5.65 19.91 18.84
C GLY A 52 -5.59 19.19 20.19
N GLN A 53 -5.41 19.93 21.30
CA GLN A 53 -5.41 19.35 22.64
C GLN A 53 -6.79 18.82 23.07
N ILE A 54 -7.88 19.51 22.69
CA ILE A 54 -9.24 18.99 22.90
C ILE A 54 -9.43 17.69 22.13
N TYR A 55 -9.02 17.64 20.86
CA TYR A 55 -9.11 16.43 20.05
C TYR A 55 -8.26 15.28 20.62
N ARG A 56 -7.05 15.55 21.10
CA ARG A 56 -6.20 14.56 21.79
C ARG A 56 -6.89 14.00 23.03
N ALA A 57 -7.46 14.86 23.89
CA ALA A 57 -8.21 14.40 25.06
C ALA A 57 -9.43 13.55 24.67
N SER A 58 -10.10 13.86 23.56
CA SER A 58 -11.19 13.02 23.02
C SER A 58 -10.69 11.65 22.55
N LEU A 59 -9.52 11.58 21.89
CA LEU A 59 -8.90 10.32 21.49
C LEU A 59 -8.49 9.47 22.72
N ASP A 60 -7.94 10.10 23.76
CA ASP A 60 -7.54 9.41 24.99
C ASP A 60 -8.76 8.75 25.68
N LEU A 61 -9.87 9.49 25.79
CA LEU A 61 -11.13 8.96 26.33
C LEU A 61 -11.69 7.83 25.46
N PHE A 62 -11.66 8.00 24.14
CA PHE A 62 -12.10 6.97 23.20
C PHE A 62 -11.28 5.68 23.36
N ALA A 63 -9.96 5.79 23.47
CA ALA A 63 -9.05 4.66 23.65
C ALA A 63 -9.26 3.96 25.00
N ALA A 64 -9.61 4.71 26.05
CA ALA A 64 -9.97 4.17 27.36
C ALA A 64 -11.37 3.53 27.40
N GLY A 65 -12.16 3.65 26.33
CA GLY A 65 -13.56 3.20 26.30
C GLY A 65 -14.48 4.05 27.18
N GLU A 66 -14.06 5.26 27.54
CA GLU A 66 -14.83 6.19 28.36
C GLU A 66 -15.78 7.02 27.47
N PRO A 67 -16.99 7.36 27.96
CA PRO A 67 -17.92 8.19 27.21
C PRO A 67 -17.34 9.60 27.01
N ILE A 68 -17.46 10.14 25.80
CA ILE A 68 -17.00 11.49 25.47
C ILE A 68 -18.18 12.45 25.57
N ASP A 69 -18.22 13.28 26.60
CA ASP A 69 -19.20 14.35 26.74
C ASP A 69 -18.55 15.59 27.36
N ASN A 70 -19.30 16.70 27.49
CA ASN A 70 -18.75 17.95 28.05
C ASN A 70 -18.22 17.80 29.49
N VAL A 71 -18.70 16.82 30.25
CA VAL A 71 -18.27 16.57 31.63
C VAL A 71 -16.98 15.76 31.64
N THR A 72 -16.97 14.62 30.95
CA THR A 72 -15.80 13.74 30.90
C THR A 72 -14.62 14.40 30.19
N LEU A 73 -14.88 15.07 29.07
CA LEU A 73 -13.83 15.80 28.34
C LEU A 73 -13.27 16.96 29.15
N ALA A 74 -14.11 17.70 29.88
CA ALA A 74 -13.64 18.75 30.78
C ALA A 74 -12.79 18.18 31.94
N SER A 75 -13.20 17.05 32.52
CA SER A 75 -12.45 16.36 33.57
C SER A 75 -11.09 15.87 33.07
N GLN A 76 -11.05 15.31 31.86
CA GLN A 76 -9.81 14.89 31.21
C GLN A 76 -8.88 16.08 30.97
N LEU A 77 -9.39 17.16 30.37
CA LEU A 77 -8.63 18.38 30.14
C LEU A 77 -8.16 19.04 31.45
N GLN A 78 -8.92 18.92 32.54
CA GLN A 78 -8.53 19.41 33.85
C GLN A 78 -7.39 18.57 34.44
N THR A 79 -7.46 17.25 34.30
CA THR A 79 -6.39 16.32 34.70
C THR A 79 -5.09 16.58 33.94
N MET A 80 -5.20 16.95 32.66
CA MET A 80 -4.07 17.38 31.83
C MET A 80 -3.55 18.80 32.17
N GLY A 81 -4.25 19.56 33.03
CA GLY A 81 -3.91 20.96 33.34
C GLY A 81 -4.14 21.94 32.19
N LEU A 82 -5.02 21.58 31.24
CA LEU A 82 -5.27 22.33 30.00
C LEU A 82 -6.65 23.02 29.95
N LEU A 83 -7.60 22.64 30.82
CA LEU A 83 -8.99 23.13 30.76
C LEU A 83 -9.11 24.65 30.69
N ASP A 84 -8.36 25.38 31.52
CA ASP A 84 -8.40 26.84 31.53
C ASP A 84 -7.81 27.45 30.25
N ARG A 85 -6.76 26.83 29.68
CA ARG A 85 -6.11 27.31 28.45
C ARG A 85 -7.00 27.16 27.23
N VAL A 86 -7.84 26.13 27.20
CA VAL A 86 -8.74 25.88 26.07
C VAL A 86 -10.06 26.66 26.15
N GLY A 87 -10.25 27.51 27.18
CA GLY A 87 -11.44 28.34 27.35
C GLY A 87 -12.51 27.75 28.28
N GLY A 88 -12.17 26.67 29.00
CA GLY A 88 -13.04 26.05 30.00
C GLY A 88 -14.27 25.35 29.42
N ARG A 89 -15.19 24.99 30.31
CA ARG A 89 -16.40 24.21 29.97
C ARG A 89 -17.35 24.97 29.03
N ALA A 90 -17.38 26.30 29.13
CA ALA A 90 -18.20 27.16 28.27
C ALA A 90 -17.78 27.05 26.80
N GLN A 91 -16.48 26.94 26.53
CA GLN A 91 -15.97 26.79 25.18
C GLN A 91 -16.43 25.47 24.55
N LEU A 92 -16.33 24.35 25.28
CA LEU A 92 -16.78 23.04 24.78
C LEU A 92 -18.27 23.04 24.43
N ALA A 93 -19.11 23.61 25.31
CA ALA A 93 -20.53 23.76 25.05
C ALA A 93 -20.80 24.62 23.79
N SER A 94 -20.03 25.70 23.60
CA SER A 94 -20.16 26.53 22.40
C SER A 94 -19.80 25.77 21.12
N MET A 95 -18.74 24.95 21.13
CA MET A 95 -18.30 24.14 19.98
C MET A 95 -19.36 23.10 19.60
N GLN A 96 -20.00 22.47 20.58
CA GLN A 96 -21.10 21.52 20.34
C GLN A 96 -22.31 22.19 19.66
N SER A 97 -22.58 23.47 19.96
CA SER A 97 -23.73 24.19 19.40
C SER A 97 -23.54 24.65 17.95
N VAL A 98 -22.30 24.67 17.43
CA VAL A 98 -21.99 25.12 16.06
C VAL A 98 -22.46 24.09 15.02
N VAL A 99 -22.52 22.81 15.38
CA VAL A 99 -22.74 21.72 14.43
C VAL A 99 -24.17 21.18 14.55
N PRO A 100 -24.98 21.24 13.47
CA PRO A 100 -26.34 20.70 13.50
C PRO A 100 -26.39 19.16 13.44
N THR A 101 -25.36 18.52 12.90
CA THR A 101 -25.28 17.05 12.79
C THR A 101 -23.84 16.56 12.72
N ALA A 102 -23.54 15.46 13.41
CA ALA A 102 -22.25 14.78 13.38
C ALA A 102 -22.02 13.97 12.09
N ALA A 103 -23.03 13.85 11.22
CA ALA A 103 -22.94 13.06 9.99
C ALA A 103 -21.82 13.54 9.05
N ASN A 104 -21.47 14.82 9.09
CA ASN A 104 -20.50 15.44 8.20
C ASN A 104 -19.08 15.53 8.78
N ILE A 105 -18.79 14.86 9.90
CA ILE A 105 -17.47 14.93 10.55
C ILE A 105 -16.31 14.60 9.60
N GLU A 106 -16.47 13.62 8.70
CA GLU A 106 -15.44 13.26 7.72
C GLU A 106 -15.12 14.42 6.77
N TYR A 107 -16.15 15.16 6.37
CA TYR A 107 -15.98 16.32 5.48
C TYR A 107 -15.19 17.43 6.19
N TYR A 108 -15.56 17.77 7.42
CA TYR A 108 -14.83 18.76 8.22
C TYR A 108 -13.39 18.31 8.51
N GLY A 109 -13.21 17.03 8.88
CA GLY A 109 -11.89 16.45 9.11
C GLY A 109 -10.99 16.53 7.86
N ARG A 110 -11.54 16.26 6.67
CA ARG A 110 -10.79 16.40 5.41
C ARG A 110 -10.38 17.84 5.13
N ILE A 111 -11.22 18.83 5.44
CA ILE A 111 -10.85 20.25 5.32
C ILE A 111 -9.66 20.56 6.23
N VAL A 112 -9.74 20.18 7.51
CA VAL A 112 -8.64 20.39 8.47
C VAL A 112 -7.35 19.74 7.98
N LYS A 113 -7.42 18.48 7.54
CA LYS A 113 -6.28 17.73 7.01
C LYS A 113 -5.68 18.38 5.76
N GLU A 114 -6.51 18.86 4.83
CA GLU A 114 -6.03 19.58 3.64
C GLU A 114 -5.26 20.86 4.01
N LYS A 115 -5.76 21.63 4.98
CA LYS A 115 -5.06 22.81 5.48
C LYS A 115 -3.74 22.43 6.16
N ALA A 116 -3.73 21.34 6.95
CA ALA A 116 -2.53 20.82 7.60
C ALA A 116 -1.44 20.45 6.59
N TYR A 117 -1.78 19.74 5.49
CA TYR A 117 -0.84 19.46 4.41
C TYR A 117 -0.23 20.72 3.83
N LYS A 118 -1.05 21.74 3.55
CA LYS A 118 -0.56 23.02 3.01
C LYS A 118 0.38 23.71 4.00
N ARG A 119 0.11 23.66 5.31
CA ARG A 119 1.01 24.20 6.34
C ARG A 119 2.34 23.45 6.42
N ARG A 120 2.31 22.11 6.36
CA ARG A 120 3.53 21.29 6.33
C ARG A 120 4.37 21.57 5.08
N LEU A 121 3.73 21.71 3.91
CA LEU A 121 4.42 22.08 2.67
C LEU A 121 5.10 23.46 2.77
N ILE A 122 4.41 24.44 3.35
CA ILE A 122 4.99 25.77 3.60
C ILE A 122 6.20 25.68 4.54
N SER A 123 6.09 24.88 5.60
CA SER A 123 7.18 24.69 6.56
C SER A 123 8.39 24.00 5.93
N ALA A 124 8.14 22.95 5.13
CA ALA A 124 9.17 22.26 4.37
C ALA A 124 9.86 23.21 3.38
N GLY A 125 9.11 24.04 2.65
CA GLY A 125 9.67 25.06 1.77
C GLY A 125 10.56 26.08 2.51
N GLY A 126 10.17 26.48 3.71
CA GLY A 126 10.99 27.35 4.58
C GLY A 126 12.30 26.69 5.00
N ASN A 127 12.26 25.42 5.40
CA ASN A 127 13.46 24.66 5.80
C ASN A 127 14.40 24.43 4.61
N ILE A 128 13.86 24.07 3.44
CA ILE A 128 14.63 23.89 2.20
C ILE A 128 15.31 25.20 1.79
N ALA A 129 14.60 26.32 1.87
CA ALA A 129 15.21 27.63 1.64
C ALA A 129 16.32 27.91 2.67
N GLY A 130 16.13 27.53 3.93
CA GLY A 130 17.14 27.64 4.99
C GLY A 130 18.43 26.89 4.68
N TYR A 131 18.35 25.65 4.20
CA TYR A 131 19.52 24.88 3.79
C TYR A 131 20.33 25.58 2.68
N GLY A 132 19.67 26.31 1.78
CA GLY A 132 20.34 27.05 0.72
C GLY A 132 21.14 28.27 1.20
N TYR A 133 20.87 28.77 2.41
CA TYR A 133 21.62 29.88 3.04
C TYR A 133 22.61 29.41 4.11
N ASP A 134 22.60 28.14 4.48
CA ASP A 134 23.45 27.60 5.53
C ASP A 134 24.79 27.12 4.96
N ASP A 135 25.79 28.00 4.99
CA ASP A 135 27.15 27.70 4.53
C ASP A 135 27.85 26.58 5.33
N SER A 136 27.26 26.11 6.44
CA SER A 136 27.81 25.01 7.25
C SER A 136 27.43 23.61 6.75
N ILE A 137 26.47 23.50 5.83
CA ILE A 137 25.97 22.25 5.28
C ILE A 137 26.54 22.08 3.86
N GLU A 138 27.11 20.90 3.56
CA GLU A 138 27.55 20.61 2.19
C GLU A 138 26.35 20.53 1.24
N ALA A 139 26.52 20.99 0.01
CA ALA A 139 25.42 21.11 -0.95
C ALA A 139 24.71 19.76 -1.23
N GLU A 140 25.44 18.65 -1.22
CA GLU A 140 24.89 17.31 -1.42
C GLU A 140 24.00 16.88 -0.25
N ASP A 141 24.43 17.14 0.98
CA ASP A 141 23.65 16.89 2.20
C ASP A 141 22.40 17.76 2.27
N ALA A 142 22.49 19.03 1.86
CA ALA A 142 21.34 19.94 1.77
C ALA A 142 20.28 19.41 0.77
N ILE A 143 20.71 18.87 -0.38
CA ILE A 143 19.81 18.25 -1.36
C ILE A 143 19.16 16.99 -0.78
N ASN A 144 19.93 16.13 -0.13
CA ASN A 144 19.41 14.90 0.49
C ASN A 144 18.38 15.20 1.58
N GLN A 145 18.64 16.19 2.45
CA GLN A 145 17.71 16.64 3.48
C GLN A 145 16.45 17.26 2.87
N ALA A 146 16.58 18.06 1.82
CA ALA A 146 15.44 18.62 1.10
C ALA A 146 14.55 17.53 0.48
N GLN A 147 15.15 16.50 -0.13
CA GLN A 147 14.41 15.34 -0.64
C GLN A 147 13.63 14.64 0.47
N SER A 148 14.28 14.34 1.60
CA SER A 148 13.63 13.69 2.75
C SER A 148 12.42 14.49 3.27
N LEU A 149 12.56 15.82 3.39
CA LEU A 149 11.46 16.69 3.82
C LEU A 149 10.28 16.68 2.84
N VAL A 150 10.54 16.76 1.53
CA VAL A 150 9.48 16.73 0.51
C VAL A 150 8.77 15.38 0.51
N PHE A 151 9.51 14.28 0.62
CA PHE A 151 8.94 12.94 0.75
C PHE A 151 8.08 12.80 2.00
N GLY A 152 8.53 13.29 3.16
CA GLY A 152 7.76 13.23 4.41
C GLY A 152 6.42 14.00 4.36
N VAL A 153 6.32 15.07 3.58
CA VAL A 153 5.04 15.79 3.36
C VAL A 153 4.07 14.96 2.51
N ALA A 154 4.58 14.14 1.59
CA ALA A 154 3.77 13.27 0.73
C ALA A 154 3.30 11.98 1.44
N ASP A 155 4.11 11.46 2.37
CA ASP A 155 3.90 10.16 3.03
C ASP A 155 2.77 10.17 4.07
N ASP A 156 2.40 11.34 4.62
CA ASP A 156 1.27 11.44 5.57
C ASP A 156 -0.11 11.22 4.90
N ARG A 157 -0.16 11.09 3.56
CA ARG A 157 -1.36 10.59 2.85
C ARG A 157 -1.61 9.09 3.05
N ASP A 158 -0.63 8.33 3.53
CA ASP A 158 -0.63 6.87 3.49
C ASP A 158 -0.04 6.26 4.77
N GLN A 159 -0.30 6.85 5.95
CA GLN A 159 -0.01 6.21 7.24
C GLN A 159 -0.86 4.94 7.41
N ARG A 160 -0.41 3.85 6.78
CA ARG A 160 -0.67 2.49 7.23
C ARG A 160 0.13 2.29 8.51
N GLU A 161 -0.60 2.24 9.62
CA GLU A 161 -0.24 1.70 10.95
C GLU A 161 1.25 1.40 11.20
N LEU A 162 1.93 2.29 11.91
CA LEU A 162 3.08 1.90 12.74
C LEU A 162 2.55 1.13 13.97
N ALA A 163 2.26 -0.16 13.81
CA ALA A 163 1.96 -1.04 14.93
C ALA A 163 3.17 -1.11 15.88
N ARG A 164 2.94 -0.99 17.19
CA ARG A 164 4.01 -1.13 18.19
C ARG A 164 4.50 -2.58 18.18
N LEU A 165 5.82 -2.78 18.20
CA LEU A 165 6.44 -4.10 18.12
C LEU A 165 5.88 -5.11 19.15
N TYR A 166 5.51 -4.63 20.33
CA TYR A 166 4.93 -5.44 21.40
C TYR A 166 3.54 -6.00 21.05
N ASP A 167 2.72 -5.21 20.35
CA ASP A 167 1.36 -5.61 19.95
C ASP A 167 1.40 -6.65 18.81
N LEU A 168 2.50 -6.66 18.04
CA LEU A 168 2.76 -7.66 16.99
C LEU A 168 3.34 -8.97 17.54
N LEU A 169 3.97 -8.94 18.72
CA LEU A 169 4.66 -10.08 19.33
C LEU A 169 3.69 -11.18 19.75
N GLY A 170 2.53 -10.81 20.32
CA GLY A 170 1.48 -11.76 20.71
C GLY A 170 0.96 -12.57 19.52
N PRO A 171 0.39 -11.92 18.49
CA PRO A 171 -0.07 -12.58 17.27
C PRO A 171 1.04 -13.37 16.54
N ALA A 172 2.28 -12.87 16.54
CA ALA A 172 3.41 -13.59 15.96
C ALA A 172 3.73 -14.89 16.72
N MET A 173 3.75 -14.86 18.05
CA MET A 173 4.00 -16.03 18.89
C MET A 173 2.87 -17.07 18.83
N GLU A 174 1.63 -16.61 18.69
CA GLU A 174 0.47 -17.48 18.48
C GLU A 174 0.55 -18.17 17.11
N ARG A 175 0.92 -17.44 16.04
CA ARG A 175 1.19 -18.04 14.72
C ARG A 175 2.31 -19.09 14.78
N ILE A 176 3.38 -18.85 15.52
CA ILE A 176 4.47 -19.82 15.71
C ILE A 176 3.98 -21.07 16.47
N SER A 177 3.20 -20.89 17.53
CA SER A 177 2.65 -22.00 18.33
C SER A 177 1.71 -22.89 17.49
N LEU A 178 0.80 -22.28 16.74
CA LEU A 178 -0.10 -22.99 15.82
C LEU A 178 0.65 -23.77 14.73
N GLN A 179 1.81 -23.27 14.29
CA GLN A 179 2.69 -23.96 13.32
C GLN A 179 3.41 -25.16 13.94
N MET A 180 3.72 -25.11 15.23
CA MET A 180 4.37 -26.23 15.93
C MET A 180 3.38 -27.35 16.24
N GLU A 181 2.12 -27.03 16.52
CA GLU A 181 1.07 -28.01 16.85
C GLU A 181 0.53 -28.78 15.64
N SER A 182 0.55 -28.18 14.43
CA SER A 182 -0.03 -28.80 13.24
C SER A 182 0.76 -30.02 12.71
N GLY A 183 1.98 -30.26 13.20
CA GLY A 183 2.78 -31.47 12.93
C GLY A 183 3.22 -31.67 11.47
N GLN A 184 2.75 -30.83 10.55
CA GLN A 184 3.12 -30.80 9.15
C GLN A 184 3.97 -29.56 8.93
N GLY A 185 5.26 -29.73 8.64
CA GLY A 185 6.26 -28.66 8.54
C GLY A 185 6.07 -27.64 7.39
N ILE A 186 4.83 -27.45 6.92
CA ILE A 186 4.45 -26.48 5.91
C ILE A 186 3.62 -25.40 6.63
N VAL A 187 4.19 -24.21 6.71
CA VAL A 187 3.64 -23.03 7.42
C VAL A 187 2.70 -22.22 6.51
N GLY A 188 2.97 -22.19 5.21
CA GLY A 188 2.17 -21.51 4.20
C GLY A 188 1.26 -22.44 3.41
N ILE A 189 0.64 -21.92 2.37
CA ILE A 189 -0.17 -22.64 1.39
C ILE A 189 0.74 -23.63 0.63
N PRO A 190 0.54 -24.95 0.72
CA PRO A 190 1.38 -25.92 0.02
C PRO A 190 1.25 -25.78 -1.50
N SER A 191 2.37 -25.81 -2.22
CA SER A 191 2.41 -25.79 -3.68
C SER A 191 1.99 -27.12 -4.31
N GLY A 192 2.01 -28.22 -3.53
CA GLY A 192 1.77 -29.57 -4.02
C GLY A 192 3.02 -30.26 -4.57
N PHE A 193 4.15 -29.56 -4.67
CA PHE A 193 5.46 -30.14 -5.00
C PHE A 193 6.26 -30.34 -3.71
N HIS A 194 6.40 -31.59 -3.26
CA HIS A 194 7.03 -31.93 -1.98
C HIS A 194 8.42 -31.30 -1.79
N ASP A 195 9.26 -31.29 -2.82
CA ASP A 195 10.60 -30.71 -2.74
C ASP A 195 10.57 -29.18 -2.62
N LEU A 196 9.62 -28.52 -3.31
CA LEU A 196 9.44 -27.07 -3.22
C LEU A 196 8.89 -26.68 -1.84
N ASP A 197 7.88 -27.40 -1.36
CA ASP A 197 7.26 -27.15 -0.05
C ASP A 197 8.23 -27.39 1.10
N ARG A 198 9.14 -28.36 0.97
CA ARG A 198 10.23 -28.54 1.95
C ARG A 198 11.20 -27.35 1.97
N MET A 199 11.41 -26.69 0.83
CA MET A 199 12.32 -25.54 0.73
C MET A 199 11.67 -24.23 1.16
N THR A 200 10.38 -24.04 0.86
CA THR A 200 9.67 -22.78 1.12
C THR A 200 8.84 -22.82 2.41
N SER A 201 8.58 -24.01 2.93
CA SER A 201 7.52 -24.28 3.92
C SER A 201 6.14 -23.82 3.42
N GLY A 202 5.89 -23.94 2.12
CA GLY A 202 4.68 -23.43 1.45
C GLY A 202 4.75 -21.94 1.14
N PHE A 203 3.74 -21.44 0.42
CA PHE A 203 3.57 -20.04 0.05
C PHE A 203 2.88 -19.25 1.17
N LYS A 204 3.53 -18.22 1.72
CA LYS A 204 3.00 -17.49 2.88
C LYS A 204 2.16 -16.30 2.44
N ASP A 205 1.16 -15.96 3.25
CA ASP A 205 0.42 -14.72 3.07
C ASP A 205 1.37 -13.51 3.15
N SER A 206 1.14 -12.53 2.28
CA SER A 206 1.98 -11.33 2.09
C SER A 206 3.28 -11.52 1.30
N ASP A 207 3.66 -12.73 0.89
CA ASP A 207 4.78 -12.93 -0.02
C ASP A 207 4.40 -12.58 -1.47
N LEU A 208 5.23 -11.77 -2.14
CA LEU A 208 5.21 -11.64 -3.59
C LEU A 208 6.09 -12.72 -4.22
N ILE A 209 5.47 -13.77 -4.75
CA ILE A 209 6.19 -14.91 -5.35
C ILE A 209 6.42 -14.65 -6.84
N ILE A 210 7.67 -14.38 -7.22
CA ILE A 210 8.06 -14.14 -8.61
C ILE A 210 8.68 -15.40 -9.21
N ILE A 211 8.00 -16.01 -10.17
CA ILE A 211 8.54 -17.13 -10.95
C ILE A 211 9.26 -16.57 -12.18
N ALA A 212 10.58 -16.39 -12.05
CA ALA A 212 11.43 -15.91 -13.12
C ALA A 212 12.25 -17.06 -13.75
N GLY A 213 12.65 -16.85 -14.99
CA GLY A 213 13.43 -17.81 -15.77
C GLY A 213 13.80 -17.18 -17.11
N ARG A 214 14.86 -17.66 -17.75
CA ARG A 214 15.25 -17.16 -19.08
C ARG A 214 14.14 -17.44 -20.11
N PRO A 215 14.10 -16.72 -21.26
CA PRO A 215 13.23 -17.10 -22.37
C PRO A 215 13.36 -18.61 -22.70
N ALA A 216 12.24 -19.25 -23.05
CA ALA A 216 12.13 -20.70 -23.33
C ALA A 216 12.36 -21.68 -22.15
N MET A 217 12.42 -21.23 -20.89
CA MET A 217 12.61 -22.12 -19.72
C MET A 217 11.29 -22.53 -19.01
N GLY A 218 10.16 -22.56 -19.71
CA GLY A 218 8.92 -23.14 -19.16
C GLY A 218 8.05 -22.22 -18.29
N LYS A 219 8.23 -20.90 -18.35
CA LYS A 219 7.32 -19.94 -17.67
C LYS A 219 5.92 -19.86 -18.29
N CYS A 220 5.80 -20.20 -19.57
CA CYS A 220 4.53 -20.19 -20.30
C CYS A 220 4.20 -21.63 -20.71
N ALA A 221 2.97 -22.07 -20.44
CA ALA A 221 2.45 -23.31 -20.97
C ALA A 221 2.08 -23.14 -22.45
N ARG A 222 2.36 -24.16 -23.27
CA ARG A 222 1.98 -24.17 -24.70
C ARG A 222 0.52 -24.58 -24.87
N SER A 223 -0.06 -24.28 -26.03
CA SER A 223 -1.45 -24.65 -26.37
C SER A 223 -1.73 -26.15 -26.25
N ASN A 224 -0.73 -27.00 -26.53
CA ASN A 224 -0.81 -28.46 -26.42
C ASN A 224 -0.57 -29.01 -25.01
N THR A 225 -0.38 -28.15 -24.00
CA THR A 225 -0.25 -28.58 -22.60
C THR A 225 -1.58 -29.18 -22.15
N LEU A 226 -1.53 -30.35 -21.52
CA LEU A 226 -2.72 -31.03 -21.01
C LEU A 226 -3.13 -30.44 -19.66
N ILE A 227 -4.43 -30.24 -19.50
CA ILE A 227 -5.12 -29.82 -18.28
C ILE A 227 -6.34 -30.71 -18.05
N ASP A 228 -6.77 -30.81 -16.80
CA ASP A 228 -7.96 -31.57 -16.42
C ASP A 228 -9.12 -30.59 -16.18
N ASP A 229 -10.27 -30.84 -16.80
CA ASP A 229 -11.49 -30.04 -16.61
C ASP A 229 -12.12 -30.36 -15.24
N PRO A 230 -12.25 -29.39 -14.32
CA PRO A 230 -12.79 -29.63 -12.99
C PRO A 230 -14.25 -30.08 -12.97
N ALA A 231 -15.04 -29.74 -13.99
CA ALA A 231 -16.46 -30.05 -14.04
C ALA A 231 -16.73 -31.47 -14.55
N THR A 232 -15.92 -31.93 -15.51
CA THR A 232 -16.15 -33.20 -16.21
C THR A 232 -15.10 -34.28 -15.89
N GLY A 233 -13.93 -33.88 -15.40
CA GLY A 233 -12.76 -34.75 -15.24
C GLY A 233 -12.08 -35.10 -16.57
N GLU A 234 -12.51 -34.54 -17.70
CA GLU A 234 -11.89 -34.77 -19.01
C GLU A 234 -10.49 -34.12 -19.05
N ARG A 235 -9.50 -34.90 -19.51
CA ARG A 235 -8.17 -34.38 -19.82
C ARG A 235 -8.15 -33.80 -21.24
N MET A 236 -7.87 -32.52 -21.37
CA MET A 236 -7.87 -31.79 -22.65
C MET A 236 -6.65 -30.87 -22.77
N THR A 237 -6.35 -30.38 -23.97
CA THR A 237 -5.30 -29.38 -24.15
C THR A 237 -5.79 -27.98 -23.75
N ILE A 238 -4.88 -27.07 -23.41
CA ILE A 238 -5.21 -25.64 -23.20
C ILE A 238 -5.93 -25.08 -24.43
N GLU A 239 -5.52 -25.47 -25.64
CA GLU A 239 -6.20 -25.08 -26.88
C GLU A 239 -7.67 -25.51 -26.92
N GLN A 240 -7.96 -26.74 -26.53
CA GLN A 240 -9.32 -27.26 -26.47
C GLN A 240 -10.13 -26.53 -25.40
N ALA A 241 -9.54 -26.24 -24.23
CA ALA A 241 -10.18 -25.47 -23.17
C ALA A 241 -10.53 -24.04 -23.59
N VAL A 242 -9.64 -23.36 -24.33
CA VAL A 242 -9.87 -22.03 -24.90
C VAL A 242 -11.00 -22.08 -25.94
N HIS A 243 -10.96 -23.03 -26.88
CA HIS A 243 -12.00 -23.17 -27.91
C HIS A 243 -13.38 -23.49 -27.32
N ARG A 244 -13.41 -24.33 -26.28
CA ARG A 244 -14.64 -24.69 -25.57
C ARG A 244 -15.08 -23.63 -24.56
N GLN A 245 -14.23 -22.65 -24.27
CA GLN A 245 -14.40 -21.66 -23.22
C GLN A 245 -14.88 -22.27 -21.91
N ILE A 246 -14.16 -23.27 -21.39
CA ILE A 246 -14.51 -23.92 -20.13
C ILE A 246 -14.66 -22.87 -19.02
N LEU A 247 -15.69 -23.01 -18.20
CA LEU A 247 -16.06 -22.02 -17.20
C LEU A 247 -15.14 -22.06 -15.98
N GLN A 248 -14.52 -23.21 -15.73
CA GLN A 248 -13.71 -23.45 -14.55
C GLN A 248 -12.40 -24.14 -14.90
N ILE A 249 -11.35 -23.79 -14.16
CA ILE A 249 -10.07 -24.48 -14.18
C ILE A 249 -9.71 -24.89 -12.75
N HIS A 250 -8.83 -25.87 -12.60
CA HIS A 250 -8.29 -26.19 -11.29
C HIS A 250 -7.42 -25.03 -10.83
N GLY A 251 -7.89 -24.32 -9.82
CA GLY A 251 -7.17 -23.25 -9.14
C GLY A 251 -6.76 -23.68 -7.74
N PHE A 252 -5.83 -22.92 -7.17
CA PHE A 252 -5.43 -23.05 -5.79
C PHE A 252 -6.19 -22.03 -4.95
N THR A 253 -6.95 -22.50 -3.96
CA THR A 253 -7.60 -21.61 -2.99
C THR A 253 -6.70 -21.30 -1.81
N SER A 254 -7.01 -20.24 -1.07
CA SER A 254 -6.24 -19.78 0.09
C SER A 254 -6.13 -20.82 1.22
N ASP A 255 -7.00 -21.84 1.23
CA ASP A 255 -6.92 -23.00 2.14
C ASP A 255 -6.06 -24.15 1.59
N GLY A 256 -5.27 -23.92 0.52
CA GLY A 256 -4.31 -24.90 -0.02
C GLY A 256 -4.95 -26.11 -0.70
N ARG A 257 -6.23 -26.01 -1.06
CA ARG A 257 -6.95 -27.08 -1.76
C ARG A 257 -7.04 -26.74 -3.24
N ILE A 258 -6.84 -27.75 -4.09
CA ILE A 258 -7.19 -27.63 -5.50
C ILE A 258 -8.71 -27.63 -5.58
N LYS A 259 -9.29 -26.51 -6.01
CA LYS A 259 -10.72 -26.37 -6.22
C LYS A 259 -11.00 -25.79 -7.61
N PRO A 260 -12.17 -26.09 -8.20
CA PRO A 260 -12.63 -25.38 -9.39
C PRO A 260 -12.62 -23.86 -9.12
N SER A 261 -12.03 -23.10 -10.03
CA SER A 261 -11.96 -21.64 -10.00
C SER A 261 -12.50 -21.10 -11.31
N ASP A 262 -13.34 -20.07 -11.23
CA ASP A 262 -14.02 -19.52 -12.40
C ASP A 262 -13.05 -18.77 -13.30
N VAL A 263 -13.14 -19.03 -14.61
CA VAL A 263 -12.44 -18.25 -15.63
C VAL A 263 -13.19 -16.95 -15.84
N HIS A 264 -12.61 -15.84 -15.35
CA HIS A 264 -13.28 -14.54 -15.41
C HIS A 264 -13.34 -13.94 -16.82
N ALA A 265 -12.31 -14.16 -17.63
CA ALA A 265 -12.25 -13.64 -19.00
C ALA A 265 -11.31 -14.46 -19.89
N TRP A 266 -11.72 -14.66 -21.15
CA TRP A 266 -10.86 -15.12 -22.23
C TRP A 266 -10.44 -13.91 -23.07
N VAL A 267 -9.20 -13.45 -22.90
CA VAL A 267 -8.69 -12.26 -23.59
C VAL A 267 -7.92 -12.67 -24.84
N ASP A 268 -8.51 -12.44 -26.02
CA ASP A 268 -7.82 -12.61 -27.29
C ASP A 268 -6.79 -11.49 -27.49
N SER A 269 -5.53 -11.88 -27.68
CA SER A 269 -4.41 -10.96 -27.94
C SER A 269 -4.08 -10.81 -29.44
N GLY A 270 -4.98 -11.29 -30.30
CA GLY A 270 -4.87 -11.28 -31.76
C GLY A 270 -3.97 -12.38 -32.31
N ILE A 271 -3.99 -12.52 -33.64
CA ILE A 271 -3.13 -13.46 -34.36
C ILE A 271 -1.71 -12.89 -34.40
N LYS A 272 -0.79 -13.53 -33.67
CA LYS A 272 0.64 -13.22 -33.72
C LYS A 272 1.34 -14.30 -34.55
N PRO A 273 1.90 -13.98 -35.73
CA PRO A 273 2.61 -14.96 -36.53
C PRO A 273 3.80 -15.53 -35.74
N CYS A 274 3.81 -16.86 -35.62
CA CYS A 274 4.93 -17.61 -35.10
C CYS A 274 5.78 -18.12 -36.26
N PHE A 275 7.09 -18.03 -36.09
CA PHE A 275 8.08 -18.39 -37.08
C PHE A 275 8.94 -19.52 -36.51
N LYS A 276 9.16 -20.55 -37.31
CA LYS A 276 10.08 -21.64 -36.99
C LYS A 276 11.48 -21.29 -37.48
N VAL A 277 12.39 -21.03 -36.54
CA VAL A 277 13.80 -20.76 -36.82
C VAL A 277 14.56 -22.07 -36.71
N THR A 278 15.24 -22.47 -37.79
CA THR A 278 16.07 -23.69 -37.83
C THR A 278 17.52 -23.31 -38.12
N THR A 279 18.41 -23.66 -37.20
CA THR A 279 19.85 -23.44 -37.38
C THR A 279 20.44 -24.47 -38.34
N ARG A 280 21.58 -24.15 -38.97
CA ARG A 280 22.35 -25.14 -39.77
C ARG A 280 22.72 -26.39 -38.97
N SER A 281 22.83 -26.29 -37.64
CA SER A 281 23.08 -27.43 -36.76
C SER A 281 21.87 -28.35 -36.55
N GLY A 282 20.71 -28.05 -37.14
CA GLY A 282 19.46 -28.81 -37.00
C GLY A 282 18.62 -28.42 -35.78
N ARG A 283 19.12 -27.59 -34.87
CA ARG A 283 18.33 -27.07 -33.74
C ARG A 283 17.23 -26.14 -34.24
N SER A 284 16.01 -26.28 -33.73
CA SER A 284 14.88 -25.43 -34.08
C SER A 284 14.15 -24.86 -32.88
N VAL A 285 13.62 -23.64 -33.02
CA VAL A 285 12.73 -23.00 -32.05
C VAL A 285 11.59 -22.32 -32.80
N GLU A 286 10.42 -22.25 -32.18
CA GLU A 286 9.23 -21.64 -32.74
C GLU A 286 8.84 -20.45 -31.85
N VAL A 287 8.84 -19.24 -32.41
CA VAL A 287 8.74 -17.98 -31.65
C VAL A 287 8.00 -16.90 -32.44
N THR A 288 7.52 -15.87 -31.77
CA THR A 288 6.91 -14.69 -32.42
C THR A 288 7.95 -13.79 -33.08
N GLY A 289 7.54 -12.95 -34.03
CA GLY A 289 8.44 -12.03 -34.76
C GLY A 289 9.20 -11.01 -33.89
N HIS A 290 8.74 -10.74 -32.66
CA HIS A 290 9.42 -9.85 -31.71
C HIS A 290 10.41 -10.57 -30.79
N HIS A 291 10.51 -11.90 -30.87
CA HIS A 291 11.41 -12.66 -30.00
C HIS A 291 12.87 -12.30 -30.29
N PRO A 292 13.66 -11.90 -29.27
CA PRO A 292 15.02 -11.46 -29.48
C PRO A 292 15.98 -12.64 -29.67
N PHE A 293 16.80 -12.55 -30.72
CA PHE A 293 17.94 -13.43 -30.96
C PHE A 293 19.23 -12.62 -30.77
N LEU A 294 20.22 -13.23 -30.12
CA LEU A 294 21.55 -12.64 -30.02
C LEU A 294 22.30 -12.92 -31.32
N THR A 295 22.53 -11.91 -32.14
CA THR A 295 23.33 -11.98 -33.37
C THR A 295 24.74 -11.45 -33.12
N VAL A 296 25.61 -11.48 -34.15
CA VAL A 296 26.92 -10.82 -34.10
C VAL A 296 26.84 -9.30 -33.93
N ARG A 297 25.68 -8.69 -34.17
CA ARG A 297 25.44 -7.25 -34.01
C ARG A 297 24.73 -6.91 -32.69
N GLY A 298 24.52 -7.88 -31.81
CA GLY A 298 23.79 -7.73 -30.55
C GLY A 298 22.40 -8.36 -30.59
N TRP A 299 21.55 -8.01 -29.63
CA TRP A 299 20.18 -8.52 -29.56
C TRP A 299 19.30 -7.87 -30.62
N GLN A 300 18.72 -8.70 -31.49
CA GLN A 300 17.81 -8.24 -32.54
C GLN A 300 16.53 -9.08 -32.52
N PRO A 301 15.36 -8.48 -32.73
CA PRO A 301 14.12 -9.23 -32.85
C PRO A 301 14.11 -10.07 -34.13
N LEU A 302 13.37 -11.17 -34.15
CA LEU A 302 13.37 -12.11 -35.28
C LEU A 302 13.03 -11.46 -36.63
N HIS A 303 12.17 -10.44 -36.68
CA HIS A 303 11.85 -9.76 -37.94
C HIS A 303 13.05 -9.05 -38.60
N ASP A 304 14.09 -8.73 -37.82
CA ASP A 304 15.33 -8.12 -38.32
C ASP A 304 16.40 -9.17 -38.67
N VAL A 305 16.15 -10.44 -38.39
CA VAL A 305 17.09 -11.55 -38.64
C VAL A 305 16.73 -12.23 -39.95
N ILE A 306 17.70 -12.35 -40.85
CA ILE A 306 17.51 -13.00 -42.16
C ILE A 306 18.17 -14.38 -42.21
N ALA A 307 17.68 -15.24 -43.10
CA ALA A 307 18.28 -16.55 -43.33
C ALA A 307 19.76 -16.41 -43.73
N GLY A 308 20.65 -17.05 -42.98
CA GLY A 308 22.10 -16.94 -43.14
C GLY A 308 22.81 -16.17 -42.02
N ASP A 309 22.06 -15.38 -41.23
CA ASP A 309 22.62 -14.68 -40.08
C ASP A 309 23.12 -15.64 -39.00
N ARG A 310 24.23 -15.25 -38.37
CA ARG A 310 24.79 -15.98 -37.23
C ARG A 310 24.07 -15.57 -35.95
N ILE A 311 23.29 -16.51 -35.40
CA ILE A 311 22.65 -16.37 -34.10
C ILE A 311 23.39 -17.21 -33.05
N ALA A 312 23.44 -16.72 -31.82
CA ALA A 312 23.97 -17.46 -30.69
C ALA A 312 23.02 -18.61 -30.34
N VAL A 313 23.60 -19.77 -30.07
CA VAL A 313 22.90 -20.93 -29.53
C VAL A 313 23.48 -21.24 -28.15
N PRO A 314 22.66 -21.69 -27.18
CA PRO A 314 23.17 -22.14 -25.89
C PRO A 314 24.24 -23.22 -26.10
N ARG A 315 25.38 -23.09 -25.40
CA ARG A 315 26.26 -24.24 -25.22
C ARG A 315 25.50 -25.25 -24.36
N VAL A 316 25.28 -26.42 -24.93
CA VAL A 316 24.81 -27.60 -24.21
C VAL A 316 26.01 -28.21 -23.50
#